data_AF-A0A7S3CPM8-F1
#
_entry.id   AF-A0A7S3CPM8-F1
#
_cell.length_a   1.000
_cell.length_b   1.000
_cell.length_c   1.000
_cell.angle_alpha   90.00
_cell.angle_beta   90.00
_cell.angle_gamma   90.00
#
_symmetry.space_group_name_H-M   'P 1'
#
loop_
_entity.id
_entity.type
_entity.pdbx_description
1 polymer ?
#
loop_
_entity_poly.entity_id
_entity_poly.type
_entity_poly.pdbx_seq_one_letter_code
_entity_poly.pdbx_strand_id
1 'polypeptide(L)'
;MKFRRIIQSLLYLLRFGEREDICERFTNRLMWKKVRKYFGSAGQDSIYFAICNYWPFGPKEEEFKEYEKLHFIRSNFEHISDEEVESYSIAFSMIFKWMKMAIDLRIEDVKSRKRAKQLEREARLDAIEREQLRQERKEQEMLENKEQFEKHMEEERAEREARGDDDEKDEEEQQFDEGEYNEKFDEENPPIEIPEEVQEDVDNDYNLESEDEQAE
;
A
#
# COMPACT_ATOMS: atom_id res chain seq x y z
N MET A 1 18.41 6.99 -38.33
CA MET A 1 18.52 6.99 -36.86
C MET A 1 18.28 5.58 -36.35
N LYS A 2 19.29 5.00 -35.67
CA LYS A 2 19.33 3.58 -35.24
C LYS A 2 18.43 3.34 -34.01
N PHE A 3 18.54 4.17 -32.97
CA PHE A 3 17.80 4.00 -31.71
C PHE A 3 16.60 4.95 -31.57
N ARG A 4 15.63 4.83 -32.51
CA ARG A 4 14.43 5.67 -32.46
C ARG A 4 13.54 5.38 -31.24
N ARG A 5 13.52 4.12 -30.78
CA ARG A 5 12.72 3.70 -29.62
C ARG A 5 13.16 4.38 -28.33
N ILE A 6 14.46 4.58 -28.11
CA ILE A 6 14.96 5.31 -26.93
C ILE A 6 14.39 6.73 -26.88
N ILE A 7 14.43 7.47 -27.99
CA ILE A 7 13.87 8.84 -28.04
C ILE A 7 12.36 8.83 -27.90
N GLN A 8 11.67 7.87 -28.52
CA GLN A 8 10.23 7.74 -28.38
C GLN A 8 9.82 7.48 -26.92
N SER A 9 10.46 6.51 -26.26
CA SER A 9 10.27 6.19 -24.84
C SER A 9 10.56 7.39 -23.94
N LEU A 10 11.63 8.13 -24.21
CA LEU A 10 11.98 9.33 -23.46
C LEU A 10 10.88 10.40 -23.53
N LEU A 11 10.31 10.62 -24.72
CA LEU A 11 9.23 11.60 -24.89
C LEU A 11 7.94 11.15 -24.22
N TYR A 12 7.66 9.85 -24.20
CA TYR A 12 6.52 9.29 -23.45
C TYR A 12 6.72 9.43 -21.95
N LEU A 13 7.90 9.10 -21.43
CA LEU A 13 8.25 9.25 -20.01
C LEU A 13 8.12 10.70 -19.53
N LEU A 14 8.55 11.64 -20.36
CA LEU A 14 8.51 13.08 -20.07
C LEU A 14 7.19 13.75 -20.52
N ARG A 15 6.21 12.97 -21.02
CA ARG A 15 4.89 13.45 -21.47
C ARG A 15 4.94 14.58 -22.50
N PHE A 16 5.89 14.52 -23.45
CA PHE A 16 6.03 15.53 -24.51
C PHE A 16 4.99 15.37 -25.63
N GLY A 17 3.84 16.02 -25.46
CA GLY A 17 2.78 16.04 -26.47
C GLY A 17 2.12 14.69 -26.68
N GLU A 18 1.23 14.60 -27.66
CA GLU A 18 0.52 13.35 -27.92
C GLU A 18 1.32 12.42 -28.84
N ARG A 19 0.90 11.14 -28.91
CA ARG A 19 1.49 10.17 -29.85
C ARG A 19 1.50 10.71 -31.27
N GLU A 20 0.47 11.46 -31.67
CA GLU A 20 0.29 12.10 -32.97
C GLU A 20 1.34 13.19 -33.23
N ASP A 21 1.87 13.83 -32.20
CA ASP A 21 2.94 14.83 -32.30
C ASP A 21 4.33 14.19 -32.40
N ILE A 22 4.46 12.95 -31.96
CA ILE A 22 5.74 12.21 -31.92
C ILE A 22 5.88 11.30 -33.15
N CYS A 23 4.80 10.64 -33.55
CA CYS A 23 4.79 9.57 -34.56
C CYS A 23 4.26 10.03 -35.92
N GLU A 24 4.56 9.24 -36.96
CA GLU A 24 3.86 9.34 -38.25
C GLU A 24 2.38 8.91 -38.06
N ARG A 25 1.45 9.60 -38.73
CA ARG A 25 0.00 9.35 -38.58
C ARG A 25 -0.32 7.87 -38.79
N PHE A 26 -1.13 7.31 -37.88
CA PHE A 26 -1.55 5.90 -37.89
C PHE A 26 -0.40 4.88 -37.78
N THR A 27 0.78 5.28 -37.32
CA THR A 27 1.90 4.35 -37.08
C THR A 27 2.45 4.51 -35.66
N ASN A 28 3.34 3.60 -35.27
CA ASN A 28 4.18 3.71 -34.08
C ASN A 28 5.59 4.21 -34.40
N ARG A 29 5.80 4.76 -35.61
CA ARG A 29 7.12 5.14 -36.09
C ARG A 29 7.41 6.59 -35.69
N LEU A 30 8.49 6.78 -34.93
CA LEU A 30 9.01 8.11 -34.58
C LEU A 30 9.26 8.97 -35.83
N MET A 31 8.65 10.15 -35.87
CA MET A 31 8.85 11.14 -36.93
C MET A 31 9.84 12.23 -36.47
N TRP A 32 11.13 12.03 -36.75
CA TRP A 32 12.21 12.93 -36.31
C TRP A 32 11.97 14.41 -36.62
N LYS A 33 11.36 14.73 -37.78
CA LYS A 33 11.05 16.11 -38.16
C LYS A 33 10.14 16.84 -37.16
N LYS A 34 9.21 16.12 -36.51
CA LYS A 34 8.32 16.68 -35.49
C LYS A 34 9.04 16.82 -34.16
N VAL A 35 9.80 15.80 -33.79
CA VAL A 35 10.44 15.68 -32.47
C VAL A 35 11.68 16.56 -32.31
N ARG A 36 12.44 16.80 -33.39
CA ARG A 36 13.69 17.58 -33.32
C ARG A 36 13.51 18.98 -32.72
N LYS A 37 12.29 19.53 -32.75
CA LYS A 37 12.00 20.85 -32.15
C LYS A 37 12.31 20.85 -30.65
N TYR A 38 11.96 19.78 -29.91
CA TYR A 38 12.17 19.68 -28.46
C TYR A 38 13.66 19.65 -28.06
N PHE A 39 14.53 19.22 -28.97
CA PHE A 39 15.99 19.24 -28.78
C PHE A 39 16.62 20.61 -29.06
N GLY A 40 15.99 21.42 -29.91
CA GLY A 40 16.43 22.78 -30.23
C GLY A 40 15.75 23.87 -29.41
N SER A 41 14.68 23.53 -28.68
CA SER A 41 13.96 24.45 -27.80
C SER A 41 14.78 24.81 -26.57
N ALA A 42 14.58 26.05 -26.09
CA ALA A 42 15.09 26.54 -24.82
C ALA A 42 13.94 26.62 -23.79
N GLY A 43 14.28 26.62 -22.49
CA GLY A 43 13.29 26.75 -21.42
C GLY A 43 12.44 25.48 -21.23
N GLN A 44 11.16 25.66 -20.87
CA GLN A 44 10.26 24.56 -20.49
C GLN A 44 9.97 23.55 -21.62
N ASP A 45 9.99 24.01 -22.87
CA ASP A 45 9.78 23.15 -24.05
C ASP A 45 11.01 22.29 -24.41
N SER A 46 12.13 22.52 -23.70
CA SER A 46 13.37 21.79 -23.92
C SER A 46 13.32 20.42 -23.27
N ILE A 47 13.69 19.39 -24.02
CA ILE A 47 13.81 18.04 -23.47
C ILE A 47 14.83 17.98 -22.32
N TYR A 48 15.88 18.80 -22.39
CA TYR A 48 16.90 18.86 -21.35
C TYR A 48 16.35 19.47 -20.05
N PHE A 49 15.50 20.50 -20.17
CA PHE A 49 14.83 21.07 -19.01
C PHE A 49 13.91 20.03 -18.35
N ALA A 50 13.13 19.29 -19.13
CA ALA A 50 12.26 18.24 -18.60
C ALA A 50 13.04 17.10 -17.93
N ILE A 51 14.15 16.65 -18.52
CA ILE A 51 15.06 15.66 -17.90
C ILE A 51 15.56 16.14 -16.54
N CYS A 52 15.99 17.40 -16.45
CA CYS A 52 16.49 17.98 -15.20
C CYS A 52 15.41 18.16 -14.12
N ASN A 53 14.16 18.36 -14.51
CA ASN A 53 13.04 18.58 -13.59
C ASN A 53 12.18 17.33 -13.37
N TYR A 54 12.55 16.19 -13.96
CA TYR A 54 11.83 14.95 -13.77
C TYR A 54 11.98 14.44 -12.34
N TRP A 55 10.86 14.15 -11.69
CA TRP A 55 10.81 13.64 -10.32
C TRP A 55 10.09 12.28 -10.27
N PRO A 56 10.83 11.18 -10.00
CA PRO A 56 10.26 9.83 -10.00
C PRO A 56 9.44 9.50 -8.74
N PHE A 57 9.58 10.25 -7.65
CA PHE A 57 8.98 9.88 -6.38
C PHE A 57 7.56 10.45 -6.20
N GLY A 58 6.75 9.76 -5.41
CA GLY A 58 5.42 10.19 -4.98
C GLY A 58 4.29 9.72 -5.89
N PRO A 59 3.02 9.89 -5.47
CA PRO A 59 1.88 9.38 -6.19
C PRO A 59 1.72 10.03 -7.56
N LYS A 60 1.27 9.25 -8.54
CA LYS A 60 0.94 9.73 -9.90
C LYS A 60 -0.51 9.38 -10.21
N GLU A 61 -1.40 10.22 -9.67
CA GLU A 61 -2.86 10.07 -9.78
C GLU A 61 -3.41 10.58 -11.12
N GLU A 62 -2.57 11.20 -11.94
CA GLU A 62 -2.92 11.71 -13.26
C GLU A 62 -3.35 10.57 -14.20
N GLU A 63 -4.09 10.89 -15.26
CA GLU A 63 -4.39 9.91 -16.30
C GLU A 63 -3.16 9.66 -17.18
N PHE A 64 -2.77 8.39 -17.31
CA PHE A 64 -1.70 7.93 -18.19
C PHE A 64 -2.27 7.09 -19.33
N LYS A 65 -1.91 7.45 -20.56
CA LYS A 65 -2.20 6.62 -21.72
C LYS A 65 -1.32 5.37 -21.67
N GLU A 66 -1.75 4.27 -22.28
CA GLU A 66 -1.00 2.99 -22.27
C GLU A 66 0.47 3.12 -22.71
N TYR A 67 0.75 4.02 -23.66
CA TYR A 67 2.12 4.22 -24.14
C TYR A 67 2.99 5.07 -23.20
N GLU A 68 2.39 5.73 -22.21
CA GLU A 68 3.03 6.56 -21.18
C GLU A 68 3.31 5.76 -19.89
N LYS A 69 2.71 4.57 -19.76
CA LYS A 69 2.92 3.68 -18.61
C LYS A 69 4.32 3.07 -18.63
N LEU A 70 4.87 2.86 -17.43
CA LEU A 70 6.26 2.45 -17.24
C LEU A 70 6.58 1.10 -17.88
N HIS A 71 5.66 0.13 -17.84
CA HIS A 71 5.85 -1.18 -18.46
C HIS A 71 6.04 -1.07 -19.98
N PHE A 72 5.19 -0.26 -20.64
CA PHE A 72 5.31 -0.03 -22.07
C PHE A 72 6.61 0.70 -22.42
N ILE A 73 6.99 1.71 -21.64
CA ILE A 73 8.22 2.47 -21.85
C ILE A 73 9.44 1.56 -21.72
N ARG A 74 9.50 0.72 -20.69
CA ARG A 74 10.60 -0.22 -20.41
C ARG A 74 10.74 -1.29 -21.51
N SER A 75 9.65 -1.93 -21.91
CA SER A 75 9.67 -2.99 -22.95
C SER A 75 10.18 -2.49 -24.31
N ASN A 76 10.01 -1.21 -24.63
CA ASN A 76 10.50 -0.62 -25.89
C ASN A 76 12.03 -0.67 -26.05
N PHE A 77 12.79 -0.78 -24.95
CA PHE A 77 14.26 -0.73 -25.00
C PHE A 77 14.96 -1.81 -24.17
N GLU A 78 14.23 -2.75 -23.59
CA GLU A 78 14.76 -3.84 -22.78
C GLU A 78 15.80 -4.71 -23.52
N HIS A 79 15.59 -4.92 -24.83
CA HIS A 79 16.48 -5.71 -25.68
C HIS A 79 17.70 -4.92 -26.21
N ILE A 80 17.82 -3.63 -25.86
CA ILE A 80 18.91 -2.77 -26.34
C ILE A 80 20.03 -2.77 -25.29
N SER A 81 21.22 -3.24 -25.69
CA SER A 81 22.38 -3.24 -24.80
C SER A 81 22.99 -1.84 -24.65
N ASP A 82 23.57 -1.54 -23.49
CA ASP A 82 24.21 -0.25 -23.23
C ASP A 82 25.44 -0.03 -24.13
N GLU A 83 26.20 -1.09 -24.39
CA GLU A 83 27.39 -1.07 -25.24
C GLU A 83 27.06 -0.69 -26.70
N GLU A 84 25.93 -1.18 -27.23
CA GLU A 84 25.49 -0.87 -28.59
C GLU A 84 25.11 0.60 -28.75
N VAL A 85 24.48 1.19 -27.73
CA VAL A 85 24.08 2.59 -27.71
C VAL A 85 25.31 3.48 -27.54
N GLU A 86 26.21 3.12 -26.63
CA GLU A 86 27.45 3.84 -26.37
C GLU A 86 28.38 3.86 -27.59
N SER A 87 28.54 2.71 -28.25
CA SER A 87 29.30 2.60 -29.51
C SER A 87 28.73 3.48 -30.63
N TYR A 88 27.43 3.73 -30.62
CA TYR A 88 26.78 4.60 -31.60
C TYR A 88 26.89 6.08 -31.25
N SER A 89 26.69 6.45 -29.98
CA SER A 89 26.81 7.82 -29.50
C SER A 89 26.85 7.87 -27.96
N ILE A 90 27.92 8.44 -27.42
CA ILE A 90 28.10 8.66 -25.97
C ILE A 90 26.98 9.54 -25.40
N ALA A 91 26.55 10.56 -26.11
CA ALA A 91 25.43 11.40 -25.65
C ALA A 91 24.12 10.61 -25.54
N PHE A 92 23.88 9.68 -26.48
CA PHE A 92 22.73 8.78 -26.41
C PHE A 92 22.84 7.79 -25.26
N SER A 93 24.03 7.26 -24.97
CA SER A 93 24.20 6.34 -23.85
C SER A 93 23.96 7.01 -22.50
N MET A 94 24.32 8.30 -22.34
CA MET A 94 23.98 9.07 -21.15
C MET A 94 22.46 9.20 -20.96
N ILE A 95 21.73 9.58 -22.02
CA ILE A 95 20.26 9.69 -21.98
C ILE A 95 19.62 8.33 -21.70
N PHE A 96 20.14 7.27 -22.31
CA PHE A 96 19.62 5.91 -22.14
C PHE A 96 19.81 5.39 -20.71
N LYS A 97 21.02 5.54 -20.16
CA LYS A 97 21.34 5.18 -18.77
C LYS A 97 20.49 6.00 -17.79
N TRP A 98 20.33 7.31 -18.04
CA TRP A 98 19.44 8.16 -17.25
C TRP A 98 17.99 7.65 -17.26
N MET A 99 17.45 7.30 -18.43
CA MET A 99 16.08 6.83 -18.56
C MET A 99 15.86 5.48 -17.84
N LYS A 100 16.81 4.55 -17.96
CA LYS A 100 16.79 3.29 -17.19
C LYS A 100 16.73 3.57 -15.69
N MET A 101 17.67 4.37 -15.19
CA MET A 101 17.73 4.74 -13.77
C MET A 101 16.46 5.47 -13.29
N ALA A 102 15.90 6.38 -14.10
CA ALA A 102 14.68 7.11 -13.78
C ALA A 102 13.47 6.17 -13.64
N ILE A 103 13.36 5.15 -14.48
CA ILE A 103 12.32 4.12 -14.39
C ILE A 103 12.56 3.21 -13.20
N ASP A 104 13.80 2.77 -12.97
CA ASP A 104 14.13 1.87 -11.85
C ASP A 104 13.82 2.55 -10.50
N LEU A 105 14.22 3.81 -10.32
CA LEU A 105 13.89 4.61 -9.14
C LEU A 105 12.38 4.77 -8.95
N ARG A 106 11.64 4.96 -10.04
CA ARG A 106 10.18 5.07 -10.01
C ARG A 106 9.53 3.75 -9.58
N ILE A 107 10.00 2.62 -10.12
CA ILE A 107 9.52 1.28 -9.74
C ILE A 107 9.82 1.01 -8.26
N GLU A 108 11.02 1.35 -7.79
CA GLU A 108 11.41 1.18 -6.40
C GLU A 108 10.56 2.02 -5.45
N ASP A 109 10.25 3.28 -5.81
CA ASP A 109 9.33 4.15 -5.06
C ASP A 109 7.95 3.50 -4.88
N VAL A 110 7.34 3.04 -5.98
CA VAL A 110 6.02 2.39 -5.93
C VAL A 110 6.08 1.10 -5.08
N LYS A 111 7.10 0.26 -5.28
CA LYS A 111 7.28 -0.97 -4.48
C LYS A 111 7.45 -0.66 -2.98
N SER A 112 8.22 0.38 -2.65
CA SER A 112 8.45 0.81 -1.27
C SER A 112 7.16 1.32 -0.61
N ARG A 113 6.40 2.18 -1.30
CA ARG A 113 5.12 2.70 -0.81
C ARG A 113 4.07 1.60 -0.62
N LYS A 114 3.95 0.67 -1.59
CA LYS A 114 3.08 -0.51 -1.45
C LYS A 114 3.44 -1.35 -0.23
N ARG A 115 4.74 -1.63 -0.02
CA ARG A 115 5.21 -2.39 1.15
C ARG A 115 4.92 -1.65 2.46
N ALA A 116 5.11 -0.35 2.52
CA ALA A 116 4.80 0.43 3.73
C ALA A 116 3.31 0.32 4.09
N LYS A 117 2.42 0.47 3.11
CA LYS A 117 0.97 0.31 3.32
C LYS A 117 0.57 -1.12 3.67
N GLN A 118 1.23 -2.12 3.09
CA GLN A 118 1.04 -3.53 3.46
C GLN A 118 1.32 -3.74 4.96
N LEU A 119 2.45 -3.24 5.44
CA LEU A 119 2.83 -3.34 6.86
C LEU A 119 1.83 -2.63 7.77
N GLU A 120 1.30 -1.46 7.36
CA GLU A 120 0.24 -0.77 8.11
C GLU A 120 -1.06 -1.58 8.17
N ARG A 121 -1.45 -2.25 7.06
CA ARG A 121 -2.62 -3.14 7.04
C ARG A 121 -2.42 -4.34 7.95
N GLU A 122 -1.26 -4.97 7.90
CA GLU A 122 -0.91 -6.12 8.75
C GLU A 122 -0.93 -5.73 10.23
N ALA A 123 -0.34 -4.58 10.60
CA ALA A 123 -0.37 -4.06 11.96
C ALA A 123 -1.80 -3.78 12.44
N ARG A 124 -2.66 -3.26 11.57
CA ARG A 124 -4.07 -3.06 11.89
C ARG A 124 -4.82 -4.38 12.09
N LEU A 125 -4.59 -5.37 11.23
CA LEU A 125 -5.22 -6.69 11.35
C LEU A 125 -4.81 -7.40 12.64
N ASP A 126 -3.52 -7.35 13.00
CA ASP A 126 -3.00 -7.88 14.27
C ASP A 126 -3.61 -7.14 15.48
N ALA A 127 -3.80 -5.83 15.42
CA ALA A 127 -4.49 -5.08 16.48
C ALA A 127 -5.97 -5.50 16.64
N ILE A 128 -6.68 -5.72 15.52
CA ILE A 128 -8.06 -6.21 15.52
C ILE A 128 -8.14 -7.62 16.12
N GLU A 129 -7.26 -8.53 15.69
CA GLU A 129 -7.23 -9.91 16.19
C GLU A 129 -6.95 -9.95 17.69
N ARG A 130 -6.00 -9.14 18.17
CA ARG A 130 -5.72 -9.07 19.61
C ARG A 130 -6.87 -8.49 20.42
N GLU A 131 -7.59 -7.49 19.89
CA GLU A 131 -8.78 -6.95 20.56
C GLU A 131 -9.92 -7.98 20.59
N GLN A 132 -10.09 -8.74 19.51
CA GLN A 132 -11.05 -9.87 19.47
C GLN A 132 -10.70 -10.93 20.52
N LEU A 133 -9.43 -11.36 20.59
CA LEU A 133 -8.96 -12.30 21.59
C LEU A 133 -9.13 -11.76 23.03
N ARG A 134 -8.93 -10.46 23.23
CA ARG A 134 -9.17 -9.80 24.52
C ARG A 134 -10.64 -9.91 24.92
N GLN A 135 -11.56 -9.65 23.99
CA GLN A 135 -13.00 -9.75 24.21
C GLN A 135 -13.44 -11.19 24.46
N GLU A 136 -12.96 -12.15 23.68
CA GLU A 136 -13.25 -13.57 23.89
C GLU A 136 -12.77 -14.05 25.27
N ARG A 137 -11.56 -13.64 25.68
CA ARG A 137 -11.05 -13.95 27.02
C ARG A 137 -11.90 -13.30 28.12
N LYS A 138 -12.34 -12.06 27.93
CA LYS A 138 -13.23 -11.37 28.86
C LYS A 138 -14.54 -12.14 29.04
N GLU A 139 -15.14 -12.57 27.94
CA GLU A 139 -16.40 -13.33 27.95
C GLU A 139 -16.23 -14.69 28.64
N GLN A 140 -15.12 -15.40 28.36
CA GLN A 140 -14.81 -16.68 28.99
C GLN A 140 -14.59 -16.53 30.50
N GLU A 141 -13.73 -15.61 30.93
CA GLU A 141 -13.45 -15.39 32.36
C GLU A 141 -14.69 -14.87 33.10
N MET A 142 -15.52 -14.04 32.48
CA MET A 142 -16.79 -13.61 33.06
C MET A 142 -17.75 -14.78 33.28
N LEU A 143 -17.90 -15.65 32.29
CA LEU A 143 -18.73 -16.85 32.39
C LEU A 143 -18.22 -17.78 33.50
N GLU A 144 -16.92 -18.04 33.55
CA GLU A 144 -16.30 -18.88 34.59
C GLU A 144 -16.49 -18.27 35.99
N ASN A 145 -16.33 -16.96 36.15
CA ASN A 145 -16.52 -16.29 37.44
C ASN A 145 -17.99 -16.29 37.87
N LYS A 146 -18.92 -16.15 36.93
CA LYS A 146 -20.36 -16.25 37.18
C LYS A 146 -20.75 -17.66 37.63
N GLU A 147 -20.26 -18.69 36.95
CA GLU A 147 -20.47 -20.09 37.35
C GLU A 147 -19.88 -20.39 38.74
N GLN A 148 -18.68 -19.86 39.04
CA GLN A 148 -18.07 -20.00 40.37
C GLN A 148 -18.89 -19.29 41.46
N PHE A 149 -19.40 -18.09 41.17
CA PHE A 149 -20.24 -17.33 42.08
C PHE A 149 -21.57 -18.04 42.35
N GLU A 150 -22.26 -18.50 41.29
CA GLU A 150 -23.51 -19.27 41.42
C GLU A 150 -23.32 -20.53 42.25
N LYS A 151 -22.23 -21.27 42.01
CA LYS A 151 -21.88 -22.45 42.78
C LYS A 151 -21.61 -22.12 44.26
N HIS A 152 -20.90 -21.04 44.55
CA HIS A 152 -20.66 -20.58 45.93
C HIS A 152 -21.98 -20.21 46.64
N MET A 153 -22.89 -19.52 45.95
CA MET A 153 -24.20 -19.15 46.48
C MET A 153 -25.09 -20.38 46.73
N GLU A 154 -25.04 -21.39 45.85
CA GLU A 154 -25.77 -22.65 46.05
C GLU A 154 -25.22 -23.44 47.24
N GLU A 155 -23.89 -23.54 47.37
CA GLU A 155 -23.23 -24.18 48.52
C GLU A 155 -23.59 -23.46 49.84
N GLU A 156 -23.55 -22.13 49.88
CA GLU A 156 -23.92 -21.34 51.06
C GLU A 156 -25.40 -21.53 51.43
N ARG A 157 -26.31 -21.55 50.44
CA ARG A 157 -27.74 -21.81 50.65
C ARG A 157 -27.96 -23.21 51.24
N ALA A 158 -27.30 -24.23 50.69
CA ALA A 158 -27.41 -25.61 51.18
C ALA A 158 -26.85 -25.77 52.61
N GLU A 159 -25.75 -25.07 52.94
CA GLU A 159 -25.21 -25.07 54.31
C GLU A 159 -26.16 -24.43 55.32
N ARG A 160 -26.84 -23.34 54.96
CA ARG A 160 -27.82 -22.69 55.84
C ARG A 160 -29.05 -23.56 56.07
N GLU A 161 -29.58 -24.17 55.02
CA GLU A 161 -30.69 -25.12 55.11
C GLU A 161 -30.35 -26.30 56.05
N ALA A 162 -29.11 -26.81 55.97
CA ALA A 162 -28.62 -27.87 56.86
C ALA A 162 -28.49 -27.44 58.34
N ARG A 163 -28.30 -26.13 58.63
CA ARG A 163 -28.21 -25.61 60.00
C ARG A 163 -29.58 -25.35 60.65
N GLY A 164 -30.66 -25.32 59.87
CA GLY A 164 -32.02 -25.13 60.37
C GLY A 164 -32.30 -23.71 60.91
N ASP A 165 -31.55 -22.71 60.45
CA ASP A 165 -31.87 -21.30 60.71
C ASP A 165 -33.00 -20.85 59.78
N ASP A 166 -34.23 -20.91 60.29
CA ASP A 166 -35.49 -20.56 59.62
C ASP A 166 -35.81 -19.05 59.78
N ASP A 167 -34.78 -18.21 59.91
CA ASP A 167 -34.95 -16.78 60.12
C ASP A 167 -35.25 -16.14 58.75
N GLU A 168 -36.56 -15.99 58.45
CA GLU A 168 -37.23 -15.38 57.29
C GLU A 168 -36.86 -13.90 57.01
N LYS A 169 -35.66 -13.44 57.39
CA LYS A 169 -35.20 -12.12 56.99
C LYS A 169 -34.81 -12.16 55.52
N ASP A 170 -35.48 -11.31 54.74
CA ASP A 170 -35.18 -10.95 53.35
C ASP A 170 -33.69 -10.66 53.14
N GLU A 171 -32.89 -11.71 53.03
CA GLU A 171 -31.52 -11.59 52.58
C GLU A 171 -31.58 -11.39 51.07
N GLU A 172 -31.34 -10.15 50.67
CA GLU A 172 -31.16 -9.77 49.27
C GLU A 172 -30.14 -10.75 48.66
N GLU A 173 -30.62 -11.57 47.72
CA GLU A 173 -29.76 -12.49 46.98
C GLU A 173 -28.64 -11.67 46.35
N GLN A 174 -27.40 -11.87 46.82
CA GLN A 174 -26.24 -11.21 46.24
C GLN A 174 -26.19 -11.59 44.77
N GLN A 175 -26.22 -10.57 43.90
CA GLN A 175 -26.10 -10.76 42.46
C GLN A 175 -24.64 -10.57 42.07
N PHE A 176 -24.18 -11.35 41.09
CA PHE A 176 -22.85 -11.14 40.50
C PHE A 176 -22.81 -9.75 39.87
N ASP A 177 -21.91 -8.88 40.35
CA ASP A 177 -21.76 -7.53 39.82
C ASP A 177 -20.94 -7.56 38.52
N GLU A 178 -21.64 -7.73 37.39
CA GLU A 178 -21.03 -7.71 36.07
C GLU A 178 -20.33 -6.37 35.77
N GLY A 179 -20.79 -5.26 36.37
CA GLY A 179 -20.20 -3.94 36.19
C GLY A 179 -18.83 -3.84 36.84
N GLU A 180 -18.73 -4.19 38.11
CA GLU A 180 -17.46 -4.20 38.85
C GLU A 180 -16.43 -5.14 38.22
N TYR A 181 -16.87 -6.34 37.78
CA TYR A 181 -15.98 -7.27 37.07
C TYR A 181 -15.45 -6.66 35.77
N ASN A 182 -16.33 -6.06 34.96
CA ASN A 182 -15.94 -5.47 33.68
C ASN A 182 -14.95 -4.31 33.86
N GLU A 183 -15.16 -3.44 34.85
CA GLU A 183 -14.26 -2.34 35.17
C GLU A 183 -12.88 -2.86 35.59
N LYS A 184 -12.85 -3.85 36.48
CA LYS A 184 -11.60 -4.46 36.93
C LYS A 184 -10.86 -5.17 35.80
N PHE A 185 -11.58 -5.90 34.95
CA PHE A 185 -10.98 -6.56 33.79
C PHE A 185 -10.39 -5.56 32.81
N ASP A 186 -11.09 -4.45 32.51
CA ASP A 186 -10.59 -3.42 31.61
C ASP A 186 -9.44 -2.61 32.23
N GLU A 187 -9.38 -2.46 33.55
CA GLU A 187 -8.21 -1.88 34.26
C GLU A 187 -6.97 -2.77 34.14
N GLU A 188 -7.13 -4.09 34.29
CA GLU A 188 -6.04 -5.06 34.18
C GLU A 188 -5.66 -5.38 32.71
N ASN A 189 -6.61 -5.24 31.79
CA ASN A 189 -6.49 -5.58 30.37
C ASN A 189 -7.08 -4.45 29.50
N PRO A 190 -6.38 -3.31 29.38
CA PRO A 190 -6.89 -2.15 28.67
C PRO A 190 -7.20 -2.47 27.20
N PRO A 191 -8.22 -1.82 26.61
CA PRO A 191 -8.53 -1.95 25.19
C PRO A 191 -7.34 -1.63 24.29
N ILE A 192 -7.23 -2.37 23.19
CA ILE A 192 -6.16 -2.15 22.21
C ILE A 192 -6.59 -1.07 21.23
N GLU A 193 -5.74 -0.06 21.03
CA GLU A 193 -5.97 0.98 20.02
C GLU A 193 -5.79 0.39 18.62
N ILE A 194 -6.88 0.32 17.86
CA ILE A 194 -6.86 -0.15 16.47
C ILE A 194 -6.46 1.02 15.56
N PRO A 195 -5.40 0.87 14.74
CA PRO A 195 -5.01 1.87 13.76
C PRO A 195 -6.13 2.20 12.76
N GLU A 196 -6.12 3.44 12.25
CA GLU A 196 -7.05 3.87 11.20
C GLU A 196 -6.94 3.03 9.92
N GLU A 197 -7.98 3.06 9.10
CA GLU A 197 -8.00 2.35 7.82
C GLU A 197 -6.94 2.92 6.86
N VAL A 198 -6.09 2.04 6.34
CA VAL A 198 -4.99 2.41 5.44
C VAL A 198 -5.55 2.77 4.07
N GLN A 199 -5.42 4.04 3.68
CA GLN A 199 -5.84 4.51 2.36
C GLN A 199 -4.95 3.93 1.25
N GLU A 200 -5.57 3.41 0.19
CA GLU A 200 -4.84 2.82 -0.93
C GLU A 200 -4.00 3.86 -1.69
N ASP A 201 -2.84 3.44 -2.20
CA ASP A 201 -2.03 4.31 -3.05
C ASP A 201 -2.44 4.15 -4.50
N VAL A 202 -2.64 5.26 -5.19
CA VAL A 202 -3.03 5.26 -6.59
C VAL A 202 -1.85 5.70 -7.44
N ASP A 203 -1.34 4.78 -8.25
CA ASP A 203 -0.27 5.01 -9.22
C ASP A 203 -0.71 4.56 -10.61
N ASN A 204 -1.24 5.50 -11.39
CA ASN A 204 -1.84 5.19 -12.71
C ASN A 204 -0.79 4.95 -13.81
N ASP A 205 0.47 5.33 -13.58
CA ASP A 205 1.60 5.12 -14.50
C ASP A 205 2.28 3.75 -14.33
N TYR A 206 1.99 3.06 -13.22
CA TYR A 206 2.59 1.78 -12.86
C TYR A 206 1.59 0.63 -13.08
N ASN A 207 1.78 -0.10 -14.18
CA ASN A 207 0.98 -1.28 -14.54
C ASN A 207 1.81 -2.56 -14.58
N LEU A 208 2.92 -2.61 -13.85
CA LEU A 208 3.63 -3.86 -13.67
C LEU A 208 2.78 -4.73 -12.75
N GLU A 209 2.29 -5.85 -13.28
CA GLU A 209 1.75 -6.95 -12.48
C GLU A 209 2.68 -7.14 -11.28
N SER A 210 2.14 -7.07 -10.06
CA SER A 210 2.96 -7.39 -8.90
C SER A 210 3.48 -8.80 -9.09
N GLU A 211 4.74 -9.05 -8.73
CA GLU A 211 5.27 -10.43 -8.72
C GLU A 211 4.37 -11.36 -7.86
N ASP A 212 3.64 -10.78 -6.91
CA ASP A 212 2.61 -11.45 -6.11
C ASP A 212 1.36 -11.91 -6.92
N GLU A 213 0.99 -11.21 -8.01
CA GLU A 213 -0.12 -11.61 -8.90
C GLU A 213 0.31 -12.69 -9.91
N GLN A 214 1.61 -12.89 -10.11
CA GLN A 214 2.16 -13.96 -10.96
C GLN A 214 2.43 -15.26 -10.19
N ALA A 215 2.30 -15.23 -8.85
CA ALA A 215 2.53 -16.35 -7.95
C ALA A 215 1.24 -17.05 -7.49
N GLU A 216 0.06 -16.52 -7.84
CA GLU A 216 -1.25 -17.16 -7.72
C GLU A 216 -1.67 -17.87 -9.03
#